data_AF-A0A6B3H9Q1-F1
#
_entry.id   AF-A0A6B3H9Q1-F1
#
_cell.length_a   1.000
_cell.length_b   1.000
_cell.length_c   1.000
_cell.angle_alpha   90.00
_cell.angle_beta   90.00
_cell.angle_gamma   90.00
#
_symmetry.space_group_name_H-M   'P 1'
#
loop_
_entity.id
_entity.type
_entity.pdbx_description
1 polymer ?
#
loop_
_entity_poly.entity_id
_entity_poly.type
_entity_poly.pdbx_seq_one_letter_code
_entity_poly.pdbx_strand_id
1 'polypeptide(L)'
;AAPDVSDGRVGFTALGDPADAAHGKLTLRVVREELARIVAERAASDPYLFHLDGLTLYGEADHAELPLPDRLHPDAAAHRRMGERFGAFAFGPGGPFAGTAERP
;
A
#
# COMPACT_ATOMS: atom_id res chain seq x y z
N ALA A 1 -2.14 -6.43 -15.07
CA ALA A 1 -2.20 -7.87 -14.71
C ALA A 1 -2.99 -8.59 -15.78
N ALA A 2 -2.64 -9.84 -16.11
CA ALA A 2 -3.48 -10.69 -16.95
C ALA A 2 -4.26 -11.68 -16.08
N PRO A 3 -5.53 -11.96 -16.42
CA PRO A 3 -6.28 -13.05 -15.81
C PRO A 3 -5.69 -14.40 -16.25
N ASP A 4 -5.59 -15.32 -15.31
CA ASP A 4 -5.27 -16.73 -15.48
C ASP A 4 -6.43 -17.56 -14.91
N VAL A 5 -6.99 -18.47 -15.70
CA VAL A 5 -8.16 -19.27 -15.30
C VAL A 5 -7.77 -20.74 -15.26
N SER A 6 -7.72 -21.30 -14.06
CA SER A 6 -7.38 -22.71 -13.82
C SER A 6 -8.25 -23.28 -12.70
N ASP A 7 -8.68 -24.54 -12.83
CA ASP A 7 -9.50 -25.25 -11.83
C ASP A 7 -10.73 -24.47 -11.31
N GLY A 8 -11.40 -23.72 -12.20
CA GLY A 8 -12.57 -22.91 -11.86
C GLY A 8 -12.26 -21.66 -11.02
N ARG A 9 -10.98 -21.29 -10.88
CA ARG A 9 -10.52 -20.10 -10.17
C ARG A 9 -9.89 -19.09 -11.13
N VAL A 10 -10.04 -17.81 -10.81
CA VAL A 10 -9.36 -16.71 -11.50
C VAL A 10 -8.21 -16.24 -10.62
N GLY A 11 -7.01 -16.25 -11.16
CA GLY A 11 -5.84 -15.61 -10.58
C GLY A 11 -5.32 -14.50 -11.50
N PHE A 12 -4.45 -13.66 -10.96
CA PHE A 12 -3.80 -12.60 -11.72
C PHE A 12 -2.29 -12.73 -11.67
N THR A 13 -1.64 -12.47 -12.80
CA THR A 13 -0.18 -12.43 -12.88
C THR A 13 0.27 -11.05 -13.32
N ALA A 14 1.29 -10.52 -12.63
CA ALA A 14 1.97 -9.30 -13.06
C ALA A 14 2.67 -9.55 -14.40
N LEU A 15 2.37 -8.71 -15.39
CA LEU A 15 3.01 -8.77 -16.70
C LEU A 15 4.11 -7.71 -16.78
N GLY A 16 5.15 -8.01 -17.54
CA GLY A 16 6.26 -7.09 -17.83
C GLY A 16 7.60 -7.63 -17.40
N ASP A 17 8.66 -7.06 -17.97
CA ASP A 17 10.04 -7.36 -17.61
C ASP A 17 10.51 -6.39 -16.52
N PRO A 18 10.98 -6.87 -15.34
CA PRO A 18 11.61 -6.02 -14.33
C PRO A 18 12.77 -5.16 -14.87
N ALA A 19 13.48 -5.63 -15.91
CA ALA A 19 14.57 -4.88 -16.54
C ALA A 19 14.09 -3.61 -17.27
N ASP A 20 12.83 -3.53 -17.67
CA ASP A 20 12.24 -2.34 -18.29
C ASP A 20 12.24 -1.12 -17.35
N ALA A 21 12.36 -1.32 -16.04
CA ALA A 21 12.45 -0.22 -15.09
C ALA A 21 13.65 0.71 -15.39
N ALA A 22 14.77 0.15 -15.86
CA ALA A 22 15.94 0.93 -16.27
C ALA A 22 15.67 1.83 -17.50
N HIS A 23 14.62 1.52 -18.26
CA HIS A 23 14.17 2.28 -19.43
C HIS A 23 13.01 3.23 -19.10
N GLY A 24 12.73 3.49 -17.83
CA GLY A 24 11.72 4.45 -17.37
C GLY A 24 10.31 3.89 -17.22
N LYS A 25 10.13 2.55 -17.29
CA LYS A 25 8.81 1.95 -17.03
C LYS A 25 8.45 2.07 -15.55
N LEU A 26 7.23 2.54 -15.29
CA LEU A 26 6.71 2.64 -13.93
C LEU A 26 6.38 1.24 -13.37
N THR A 27 7.09 0.86 -12.32
CA THR A 27 6.79 -0.32 -11.50
C THR A 27 6.15 0.11 -10.18
N LEU A 28 5.50 -0.80 -9.45
CA LEU A 28 4.98 -0.47 -8.12
C LEU A 28 6.06 0.00 -7.15
N ARG A 29 7.30 -0.51 -7.29
CA ARG A 29 8.44 -0.07 -6.47
C ARG A 29 8.82 1.37 -6.79
N VAL A 30 9.01 1.69 -8.07
CA VAL A 30 9.30 3.07 -8.52
C VAL A 30 8.20 4.03 -8.09
N VAL A 31 6.92 3.65 -8.28
CA VAL A 31 5.79 4.50 -7.87
C VAL A 31 5.80 4.76 -6.36
N ARG A 32 6.09 3.76 -5.51
CA ARG A 32 6.21 3.95 -4.06
C ARG A 32 7.38 4.86 -3.70
N GLU A 33 8.55 4.66 -4.31
CA GLU A 33 9.73 5.49 -4.11
C GLU A 33 9.43 6.97 -4.47
N GLU A 34 8.78 7.20 -5.61
CA GLU A 34 8.41 8.55 -6.05
C GLU A 34 7.33 9.19 -5.18
N LEU A 35 6.32 8.45 -4.74
CA LEU A 35 5.31 8.97 -3.81
C LEU A 35 5.94 9.39 -2.47
N ALA A 36 6.84 8.58 -1.93
CA ALA A 36 7.57 8.91 -0.69
C ALA A 36 8.43 10.17 -0.87
N ARG A 37 9.18 10.27 -1.97
CA ARG A 37 10.02 11.43 -2.30
C ARG A 37 9.18 12.71 -2.43
N ILE A 38 8.12 12.66 -3.24
CA ILE A 38 7.25 13.81 -3.50
C ILE A 38 6.61 14.30 -2.20
N VAL A 39 6.12 13.39 -1.36
CA VAL A 39 5.53 13.78 -0.08
C VAL A 39 6.58 14.39 0.85
N ALA A 40 7.78 13.82 0.95
CA ALA A 40 8.85 14.37 1.76
C ALA A 40 9.26 15.80 1.33
N GLU A 41 9.39 16.03 0.02
CA GLU A 41 9.68 17.37 -0.53
C GLU A 41 8.57 18.37 -0.23
N ARG A 42 7.31 17.96 -0.38
CA ARG A 42 6.16 18.84 -0.16
C ARG A 42 5.86 19.09 1.31
N ALA A 43 6.15 18.14 2.20
CA ALA A 43 5.97 18.30 3.64
C ALA A 43 6.82 19.44 4.24
N ALA A 44 7.87 19.89 3.53
CA ALA A 44 8.65 21.07 3.93
C ALA A 44 7.82 22.36 3.97
N SER A 45 6.72 22.43 3.22
CA SER A 45 5.83 23.60 3.15
C SER A 45 4.36 23.29 3.44
N ASP A 46 3.98 22.02 3.56
CA ASP A 46 2.63 21.58 3.88
C ASP A 46 2.62 20.69 5.15
N PRO A 47 2.30 21.24 6.33
CA PRO A 47 2.30 20.49 7.58
C PRO A 47 1.15 19.48 7.69
N TYR A 48 0.20 19.48 6.75
CA TYR A 48 -0.94 18.57 6.74
C TYR A 48 -0.79 17.42 5.74
N LEU A 49 0.36 17.33 5.06
CA LEU A 49 0.66 16.25 4.13
C LEU A 49 1.52 15.18 4.80
N PHE A 50 0.99 13.95 4.86
CA PHE A 50 1.65 12.81 5.50
C PHE A 50 1.77 11.63 4.52
N HIS A 51 2.90 10.94 4.56
CA HIS A 51 3.11 9.71 3.79
C HIS A 51 2.81 8.48 4.67
N LEU A 52 2.05 7.55 4.11
CA LEU A 52 1.87 6.21 4.67
C LEU A 52 2.37 5.18 3.65
N ASP A 53 3.45 4.47 3.99
CA ASP A 53 3.92 3.36 3.17
C ASP A 53 2.94 2.19 3.28
N GLY A 54 2.32 1.81 2.17
CA GLY A 54 1.36 0.71 2.10
C GLY A 54 1.93 -0.64 2.56
N LEU A 55 3.26 -0.85 2.49
CA LEU A 55 3.89 -2.08 2.99
C LEU A 55 3.84 -2.19 4.52
N THR A 56 3.61 -1.08 5.23
CA THR A 56 3.36 -1.10 6.67
C THR A 56 1.94 -1.57 7.00
N LEU A 57 1.00 -1.46 6.06
CA LEU A 57 -0.36 -1.98 6.21
C LEU A 57 -0.44 -3.46 5.82
N TYR A 58 0.23 -3.84 4.72
CA TYR A 58 0.30 -5.20 4.22
C TYR A 58 1.64 -5.43 3.50
N GLY A 59 2.54 -6.15 4.15
CA GLY A 59 3.88 -6.46 3.65
C GLY A 59 4.07 -7.92 3.29
N GLU A 60 5.31 -8.30 2.96
CA GLU A 60 5.66 -9.69 2.59
C GLU A 60 5.33 -10.72 3.68
N ALA A 61 5.58 -10.38 4.95
CA ALA A 61 5.22 -11.24 6.07
C ALA A 61 3.70 -11.44 6.19
N ASP A 62 2.91 -10.40 5.93
CA ASP A 62 1.45 -10.52 5.91
C ASP A 62 0.98 -11.34 4.71
N HIS A 63 1.66 -11.25 3.58
CA HIS A 63 1.35 -12.08 2.42
C HIS A 63 1.62 -13.57 2.67
N ALA A 64 2.70 -13.88 3.39
CA ALA A 64 3.00 -15.27 3.78
C ALA A 64 1.93 -15.85 4.73
N GLU A 65 1.33 -15.03 5.60
CA GLU A 65 0.28 -15.46 6.54
C GLU A 65 -1.14 -15.41 5.94
N LEU A 66 -1.44 -14.34 5.20
CA LEU A 66 -2.73 -14.01 4.62
C LEU A 66 -2.56 -13.75 3.11
N PRO A 67 -2.35 -14.81 2.30
CA PRO A 67 -2.13 -14.68 0.88
C PRO A 67 -3.37 -14.12 0.16
N LEU A 68 -3.13 -13.35 -0.91
CA LEU A 68 -4.19 -12.78 -1.74
C LEU A 68 -4.88 -13.91 -2.53
N PRO A 69 -6.20 -14.16 -2.35
CA PRO A 69 -6.85 -15.35 -2.93
C PRO A 69 -6.74 -15.47 -4.45
N ASP A 70 -6.75 -14.34 -5.15
CA ASP A 70 -6.58 -14.23 -6.61
C ASP A 70 -5.23 -13.66 -7.02
N ARG A 71 -4.27 -13.58 -6.08
CA ARG A 71 -2.96 -12.95 -6.24
C ARG A 71 -3.00 -11.44 -6.49
N LEU A 72 -4.12 -10.77 -6.20
CA LEU A 72 -4.28 -9.33 -6.42
C LEU A 72 -5.03 -8.61 -5.29
N HIS A 73 -6.13 -9.17 -4.82
CA HIS A 73 -7.02 -8.53 -3.85
C HIS A 73 -6.88 -9.14 -2.45
N PRO A 74 -6.83 -8.31 -1.39
CA PRO A 74 -6.92 -8.81 -0.02
C PRO A 74 -8.30 -9.40 0.26
N ASP A 75 -8.33 -10.44 1.10
CA ASP A 75 -9.59 -10.98 1.62
C ASP A 75 -10.09 -10.18 2.83
N ALA A 76 -11.17 -10.65 3.46
CA ALA A 76 -11.75 -9.98 4.63
C ALA A 76 -10.78 -9.91 5.83
N ALA A 77 -9.93 -10.92 6.03
CA ALA A 77 -8.98 -10.95 7.14
C ALA A 77 -7.82 -9.97 6.90
N ALA A 78 -7.26 -9.96 5.68
CA ALA A 78 -6.23 -9.02 5.28
C ALA A 78 -6.76 -7.57 5.32
N HIS A 79 -7.98 -7.31 4.84
CA HIS A 79 -8.62 -6.00 4.94
C HIS A 79 -8.76 -5.52 6.39
N ARG A 80 -9.17 -6.40 7.31
CA ARG A 80 -9.28 -6.06 8.74
C ARG A 80 -7.93 -5.65 9.32
N ARG A 81 -6.88 -6.44 9.08
CA ARG A 81 -5.52 -6.13 9.55
C ARG A 81 -5.01 -4.79 9.01
N MET A 82 -5.18 -4.55 7.71
CA MET A 82 -4.82 -3.27 7.09
C MET A 82 -5.58 -2.10 7.73
N GLY A 83 -6.89 -2.28 7.98
CA GLY A 83 -7.73 -1.27 8.63
C GLY A 83 -7.30 -0.95 10.07
N GLU A 84 -6.98 -1.96 10.86
CA GLU A 84 -6.48 -1.78 12.24
C GLU A 84 -5.15 -1.01 12.27
N ARG A 85 -4.21 -1.37 11.39
CA ARG A 85 -2.91 -0.68 11.26
C ARG A 85 -3.06 0.75 10.75
N PHE A 86 -3.95 0.97 9.77
CA PHE A 86 -4.28 2.32 9.32
C PHE A 86 -4.86 3.15 10.47
N GLY A 87 -5.81 2.59 11.23
CA GLY A 87 -6.41 3.27 12.38
C GLY A 87 -5.37 3.69 13.41
N ALA A 88 -4.45 2.77 13.75
CA ALA A 88 -3.35 3.04 14.66
C ALA A 88 -2.38 4.12 14.13
N PHE A 89 -2.04 4.09 12.84
CA PHE A 89 -1.19 5.11 12.22
C PHE A 89 -1.87 6.48 12.18
N ALA A 90 -3.11 6.53 11.68
CA ALA A 90 -3.81 7.76 11.36
C ALA A 90 -4.31 8.48 12.61
N PHE A 91 -4.85 7.74 13.59
CA PHE A 91 -5.53 8.29 14.77
C PHE A 91 -4.83 7.97 16.09
N GLY A 92 -3.77 7.16 16.08
CA GLY A 92 -2.98 6.88 17.28
C GLY A 92 -2.14 8.07 17.74
N PRO A 93 -1.48 7.97 18.91
CA PRO A 93 -0.63 9.05 19.43
C PRO A 93 0.45 9.48 18.42
N GLY A 94 0.51 10.78 18.13
CA GLY A 94 1.45 11.33 17.15
C GLY A 94 1.11 11.05 15.68
N GLY A 95 -0.05 10.45 15.41
CA GLY A 95 -0.55 10.21 14.06
C GLY A 95 -1.03 11.49 13.35
N PRO A 96 -1.19 11.46 12.02
CA PRO A 96 -1.67 12.58 11.20
C PRO A 96 -2.94 13.28 11.70
N PHE A 97 -3.83 12.54 12.37
CA PHE A 97 -5.08 13.04 12.92
C PHE A 97 -5.13 12.99 14.44
N ALA A 98 -3.99 12.84 15.11
CA ALA A 98 -3.90 12.95 16.57
C ALA A 98 -4.30 14.37 16.99
N GLY A 99 -5.44 14.49 17.69
CA GLY A 99 -5.97 15.78 18.17
C GLY A 99 -7.13 16.37 17.37
N THR A 100 -7.56 15.78 16.24
CA THR A 100 -8.79 16.23 15.55
C THR A 100 -10.08 15.79 16.25
N ALA A 101 -9.98 15.02 17.33
CA ALA A 101 -11.10 14.71 18.22
C ALA A 101 -11.56 15.94 19.04
N GLU A 102 -10.76 17.01 19.10
CA GLU A 102 -11.13 18.29 19.69
C GLU A 102 -11.30 19.34 18.60
N ARG A 103 -12.41 19.28 17.87
CA ARG A 103 -12.93 20.44 17.15
C ARG A 103 -14.46 20.39 17.15
N PRO A 104 -15.14 21.32 17.84
CA PRO A 104 -16.59 21.39 17.84
C PRO A 104 -17.17 21.63 16.44
#